data_AF-A0A971PTN6-F1
#
_entry.id   AF-A0A971PTN6-F1
#
_cell.length_a   1.000
_cell.length_b   1.000
_cell.length_c   1.000
_cell.angle_alpha   90.00
_cell.angle_beta   90.00
_cell.angle_gamma   90.00
#
_symmetry.space_group_name_H-M   'P 1'
#
loop_
_entity.id
_entity.type
_entity.pdbx_description
1 polymer ?
#
loop_
_entity_poly.entity_id
_entity_poly.type
_entity_poly.pdbx_seq_one_letter_code
_entity_poly.pdbx_strand_id
1 'polypeptide(L)' 'MTPDLANEALDDPNRLVITPDPSSVSGRTVRVIGWSPSIGGLVTVIVLPDGETTWGVNAWPSNPTDQRRYRKETHDGN' A
#
# COMPACT_ATOMS: atom_id res chain seq x y z
N MET A 1 -3.09 7.56 11.22
CA MET A 1 -2.90 6.11 10.98
C MET A 1 -1.94 5.59 12.04
N THR A 2 -2.18 4.43 12.64
CA THR A 2 -1.21 3.81 13.56
C THR A 2 -0.26 2.89 12.78
N PRO A 3 0.94 2.58 13.31
CA PRO A 3 1.85 1.63 12.69
C PRO A 3 1.23 0.25 12.46
N ASP A 4 0.41 -0.23 13.40
CA ASP A 4 -0.23 -1.56 13.30
C ASP A 4 -1.17 -1.66 12.09
N LEU A 5 -1.97 -0.62 11.83
CA LEU A 5 -2.85 -0.59 10.66
C LEU A 5 -2.08 -0.51 9.33
N ALA A 6 -0.92 0.14 9.33
CA ALA A 6 -0.04 0.15 8.17
C ALA A 6 0.60 -1.24 7.96
N ASN A 7 1.02 -1.91 9.03
CA ASN A 7 1.59 -3.25 8.98
C ASN A 7 0.56 -4.27 8.49
N GLU A 8 -0.68 -4.21 8.97
CA GLU A 8 -1.77 -5.06 8.46
C GLU A 8 -1.94 -4.95 6.93
N ALA A 9 -1.85 -3.72 6.40
CA ALA A 9 -1.96 -3.50 4.97
C ALA A 9 -0.70 -3.93 4.18
N LEU A 10 0.48 -3.90 4.81
CA LEU A 10 1.71 -4.46 4.22
C LEU A 10 1.70 -5.99 4.23
N ASP A 11 1.05 -6.60 5.22
CA ASP A 11 0.93 -8.05 5.40
C ASP A 11 -0.24 -8.65 4.61
N ASP A 12 -1.09 -7.83 4.01
CA ASP A 12 -2.17 -8.29 3.14
C ASP A 12 -1.59 -9.11 1.96
N PRO A 13 -1.96 -10.40 1.82
CA PRO A 13 -1.48 -11.23 0.72
C PRO A 13 -1.96 -10.75 -0.65
N ASN A 14 -3.05 -9.99 -0.69
CA ASN A 14 -3.64 -9.45 -1.92
C ASN A 14 -3.25 -7.98 -2.16
N ARG A 15 -2.28 -7.45 -1.40
CA ARG A 15 -1.85 -6.06 -1.52
C ARG A 15 -1.44 -5.73 -2.96
N LEU A 16 -1.87 -4.55 -3.42
CA LEU A 16 -1.40 -3.98 -4.66
C LEU A 16 -0.10 -3.22 -4.39
N VAL A 17 0.97 -3.59 -5.10
CA VAL A 17 2.28 -2.92 -5.05
C VAL A 17 2.49 -2.15 -6.34
N ILE A 18 2.67 -0.83 -6.24
CA ILE A 18 2.95 0.05 -7.37
C ILE A 18 4.36 0.60 -7.23
N THR A 19 5.25 0.16 -8.12
CA THR A 19 6.66 0.55 -8.17
C THR A 19 7.01 1.11 -9.56
N PRO A 20 7.54 2.34 -9.66
CA PRO A 20 7.64 3.33 -8.57
C PRO A 20 6.26 3.87 -8.15
N ASP A 21 6.16 4.45 -6.96
CA ASP A 21 4.95 5.18 -6.54
C ASP A 21 4.63 6.29 -7.56
N PRO A 22 3.41 6.36 -8.12
CA PRO A 22 3.08 7.33 -9.17
C PRO A 22 3.22 8.79 -8.74
N SER A 23 3.19 9.08 -7.44
CA SER A 23 3.42 10.42 -6.89
C SER A 23 4.86 10.69 -6.49
N SER A 24 5.76 9.71 -6.61
CA SER A 24 7.15 9.85 -6.22
C SER A 24 7.91 10.72 -7.20
N VAL A 25 8.31 11.92 -6.78
CA VAL A 25 9.14 12.82 -7.61
C VAL A 25 10.54 12.23 -7.83
N SER A 26 11.10 11.55 -6.81
CA SER A 26 12.41 10.89 -6.90
C SER A 26 12.35 9.51 -7.57
N GLY A 27 11.15 8.94 -7.72
CA GLY A 27 10.94 7.57 -8.22
C GLY A 27 11.42 6.48 -7.26
N ARG A 28 11.79 6.82 -6.02
CA ARG A 28 12.40 5.87 -5.07
C ARG A 28 11.41 5.20 -4.13
N THR A 29 10.22 5.77 -3.98
CA THR A 29 9.20 5.22 -3.07
C THR A 29 8.32 4.22 -3.78
N VAL A 30 7.75 3.29 -3.03
CA VAL A 30 6.79 2.29 -3.48
C VAL A 30 5.46 2.55 -2.78
N ARG A 31 4.36 2.45 -3.53
CA ARG A 31 3.02 2.54 -2.95
C ARG A 31 2.46 1.14 -2.77
N VAL A 32 2.09 0.81 -1.54
CA VAL A 32 1.37 -0.42 -1.20
C VAL A 32 -0.05 -0.05 -0.83
N ILE A 33 -1.03 -0.77 -1.36
CA ILE A 33 -2.44 -0.65 -0.97
C ILE A 33 -2.88 -2.03 -0.50
N GLY A 34 -3.31 -2.14 0.75
CA GLY A 34 -3.72 -3.42 1.33
C GLY A 34 -4.87 -3.28 2.32
N TRP A 35 -5.51 -4.40 2.61
CA TRP A 35 -6.63 -4.50 3.54
C TRP A 35 -6.16 -4.55 4.99
N SER A 36 -6.74 -3.67 5.82
CA SER A 36 -6.60 -3.73 7.27
C SER A 36 -7.89 -4.30 7.88
N PRO A 37 -7.85 -5.50 8.49
CA PRO A 37 -9.01 -6.08 9.17
C PRO A 37 -9.46 -5.23 10.37
N SER A 38 -8.54 -4.54 11.05
CA SER A 38 -8.87 -3.73 12.24
C SER A 38 -9.77 -2.54 11.94
N ILE A 39 -9.70 -1.97 10.73
CA ILE A 39 -10.61 -0.89 10.29
C ILE A 39 -11.60 -1.32 9.22
N GLY A 40 -11.58 -2.60 8.81
CA GLY A 40 -12.43 -3.14 7.76
C GLY A 40 -12.32 -2.35 6.44
N GLY A 41 -11.10 -1.95 6.07
CA GLY A 41 -10.90 -1.05 4.94
C GLY A 41 -9.49 -1.10 4.36
N LEU A 42 -9.35 -0.51 3.17
CA LEU A 42 -8.06 -0.39 2.49
C LEU A 42 -7.23 0.76 3.05
N VAL A 43 -5.94 0.51 3.23
CA VAL A 43 -4.93 1.47 3.67
C VAL A 43 -3.87 1.57 2.57
N THR A 44 -3.53 2.81 2.21
CA THR A 44 -2.40 3.12 1.35
C THR A 44 -1.20 3.43 2.23
N VAL A 45 -0.08 2.75 1.99
CA VAL A 45 1.21 2.92 2.67
C VAL A 45 2.26 3.30 1.62
N ILE A 46 3.02 4.37 1.85
CA ILE A 46 4.23 4.65 1.07
C ILE A 46 5.41 4.10 1.84
N VAL A 47 6.21 3.29 1.16
CA VAL A 47 7.46 2.77 1.70
C VAL A 47 8.65 3.24 0.88
N LEU A 48 9.81 3.35 1.53
CA LEU A 48 11.09 3.63 0.89
C LEU A 48 12.01 2.43 1.12
N PRO A 49 12.29 1.64 0.08
CA PRO A 49 13.35 0.63 0.13
C PRO A 49 14.71 1.32 0.25
N ASP A 50 15.50 0.92 1.25
CA ASP A 50 16.87 1.37 1.48
C ASP A 50 17.76 0.18 1.86
N GLY A 51 18.43 -0.39 0.86
CA GLY A 51 19.17 -1.64 1.01
C GLY A 51 18.24 -2.82 1.37
N GLU A 52 18.54 -3.51 2.47
CA GLU A 52 17.72 -4.62 2.98
C GLU A 52 16.56 -4.14 3.87
N THR A 53 16.50 -2.85 4.19
CA THR A 53 15.47 -2.29 5.07
C THR A 53 14.40 -1.57 4.26
N THR A 54 13.13 -1.85 4.56
CA THR A 54 12.00 -1.10 4.01
C THR A 54 11.45 -0.17 5.08
N TRP A 55 11.51 1.13 4.84
CA TRP A 55 11.02 2.13 5.78
C TRP A 55 9.60 2.58 5.42
N GLY A 56 8.66 2.51 6.35
CA GLY A 56 7.36 3.16 6.21
C GLY A 56 7.53 4.68 6.25
N VAL A 57 7.12 5.37 5.18
CA VAL A 57 7.21 6.82 5.07
C VAL A 57 5.93 7.48 5.59
N ASN A 58 4.76 6.96 5.18
CA ASN A 58 3.46 7.44 5.61
C ASN A 58 2.37 6.38 5.34
N ALA A 59 1.20 6.56 5.94
CA ALA A 59 0.04 5.72 5.68
C ALA A 59 -1.29 6.47 5.92
N TRP A 60 -2.30 6.18 5.10
CA TRP A 60 -3.65 6.78 5.19
C TRP A 60 -4.73 5.84 4.63
N PRO A 61 -6.03 6.01 5.00
CA PRO A 61 -7.11 5.22 4.41
C PRO A 61 -7.22 5.46 2.90
N SER A 62 -7.28 4.40 2.10
CA SER A 62 -7.23 4.52 0.64
C SER A 62 -8.40 5.31 0.07
N ASN A 63 -8.09 6.19 -0.89
CA ASN A 63 -9.11 6.94 -1.63
C ASN A 63 -9.82 6.06 -2.69
N PRO A 64 -10.93 6.51 -3.30
CA PRO A 64 -11.68 5.72 -4.27
C PRO A 64 -10.89 5.25 -5.50
N THR A 65 -9.86 5.98 -5.91
CA THR A 65 -8.99 5.59 -7.03
C THR A 65 -8.09 4.43 -6.63
N ASP A 66 -7.46 4.48 -5.46
CA ASP A 66 -6.64 3.40 -4.93
C ASP A 66 -7.48 2.15 -4.63
N GLN A 67 -8.68 2.31 -4.06
CA GLN A 67 -9.63 1.21 -3.86
C GLN A 67 -10.05 0.53 -5.18
N ARG A 68 -10.26 1.33 -6.24
CA ARG A 68 -10.57 0.78 -7.58
C ARG A 68 -9.39 0.02 -8.17
N ARG A 69 -8.16 0.50 -8.00
CA ARG A 69 -6.96 -0.18 -8.48
C ARG A 69 -6.75 -1.52 -7.77
N TYR A 70 -6.82 -1.52 -6.44
CA TYR A 70 -6.72 -2.73 -5.64
C TYR A 70 -7.72 -3.80 -6.10
N ARG A 71 -8.99 -3.42 -6.26
CA ARG A 71 -10.01 -4.35 -6.74
C ARG A 71 -9.76 -4.88 -8.15
N LYS A 72 -9.13 -4.10 -9.04
CA LYS A 72 -8.79 -4.60 -10.38
C LYS A 72 -7.70 -5.66 -10.30
N GLU A 73 -6.65 -5.40 -9.50
CA GLU A 73 -5.55 -6.34 -9.29
C GLU A 73 -6.06 -7.68 -8.74
N THR A 74 -6.94 -7.65 -7.73
CA THR A 74 -7.49 -8.88 -7.16
C THR A 74 -8.39 -9.66 -8.12
N HIS A 75 -8.89 -9.06 -9.20
CA HIS A 75 -9.73 -9.73 -10.20
C HIS A 75 -8.94 -10.23 -11.41
N ASP A 76 -7.77 -9.66 -11.71
CA ASP A 76 -6.92 -10.07 -12.85
C ASP A 76 -5.98 -11.25 -12.52
N GLY A 77 -5.98 -11.73 -11.27
CA GLY A 77 -5.17 -12.86 -10.80
C GLY A 77 -5.73 -14.27 -11.06
N ASN A 78 -6.50 -14.48 -12.13
CA ASN A 78 -7.07 -15.80 -12.49
C ASN A 78 -6.22 -16.57 -13.51
#